data_AF-A0A8H6PGB7-F1
#
_entry.id   AF-A0A8H6PGB7-F1
#
_cell.length_a   1.000
_cell.length_b   1.000
_cell.length_c   1.000
_cell.angle_alpha   90.00
_cell.angle_beta   90.00
_cell.angle_gamma   90.00
#
_symmetry.space_group_name_H-M   'P 1'
#
loop_
_entity.id
_entity.type
_entity.pdbx_description
1 polymer ?
#
loop_
_entity_poly.entity_id
_entity_poly.type
_entity_poly.pdbx_seq_one_letter_code
_entity_poly.pdbx_strand_id
1 'polypeptide(L)'
;MADNNIRDRLRSMAFDLGEARDALRGKDVPVALGRRVTRLCVIRGIRYHEEFAEHPDLEQLRRYVPEVSRALNARAIMSNKIPSMPEARDRPYCIWHPQVALQDTYRKLWQQYPDMSYQIARACAVANYVELYLEMDLLPDVSIAEEARASGSMDIYEAIMRNPVRYRIMNDYTREITLQNPKPACLNDDTAVVSTLDIKQGIRKPRGEEIEPIIEGSQDADDMFDDEMDYLIPFPGFDEKMFNITEDMNVAVYTEDKDLFDWMLDDLGVAPTRPAFQEARVRNRGDAPSYFVHRLEARSQELGIDLAAPVASFKMYSAQPQQSSIWLAKELTPGEVHSSVEDWGFYDGYIVDASEVELFASAPEPWRPGSWKVELD
;
A
#
# COMPACT_ATOMS: atom_id res chain seq x y z
N MET A 1 26.04 -16.07 25.92
CA MET A 1 24.60 -15.88 25.74
C MET A 1 24.34 -14.40 25.95
N ALA A 2 24.49 -13.62 24.89
CA ALA A 2 24.36 -12.17 24.97
C ALA A 2 22.88 -11.84 25.19
N ASP A 3 22.62 -11.15 26.29
CA ASP A 3 21.35 -10.52 26.57
C ASP A 3 21.18 -9.41 25.51
N ASN A 4 20.53 -9.74 24.39
CA ASN A 4 20.36 -8.86 23.24
C ASN A 4 19.32 -7.78 23.60
N ASN A 5 19.79 -6.75 24.29
CA ASN A 5 19.00 -5.58 24.62
C ASN A 5 18.34 -5.00 23.35
N ILE A 6 17.00 -4.95 23.33
CA ILE A 6 16.23 -4.44 22.18
C ILE A 6 16.65 -3.03 21.77
N ARG A 7 17.20 -2.23 22.70
CA ARG A 7 17.75 -0.90 22.40
C ARG A 7 18.97 -0.98 21.49
N ASP A 8 19.84 -1.95 21.68
CA ASP A 8 21.04 -2.10 20.85
C ASP A 8 20.67 -2.59 19.46
N ARG A 9 19.66 -3.47 19.36
CA ARG A 9 19.05 -3.86 18.08
C ARG A 9 18.45 -2.66 17.34
N LEU A 10 17.72 -1.79 18.05
CA LEU A 10 17.14 -0.55 17.50
C LEU A 10 18.18 0.52 17.15
N ARG A 11 19.41 0.42 17.64
CA ARG A 11 20.54 1.28 17.24
C ARG A 11 21.26 0.76 16.01
N SER A 12 21.30 -0.56 15.81
CA SER A 12 22.03 -1.13 14.68
C SER A 12 21.35 -0.79 13.36
N MET A 13 22.11 -0.15 12.47
CA MET A 13 21.68 0.24 11.11
C MET A 13 22.02 -0.82 10.06
N ALA A 14 22.60 -1.94 10.48
CA ALA A 14 22.85 -3.08 9.62
C ALA A 14 21.55 -3.55 8.95
N PHE A 15 21.68 -3.97 7.69
CA PHE A 15 20.56 -4.50 6.93
C PHE A 15 20.96 -5.84 6.30
N ASP A 16 20.25 -6.90 6.71
CA ASP A 16 20.33 -8.21 6.08
C ASP A 16 19.01 -8.50 5.34
N LEU A 17 19.12 -8.77 4.04
CA LEU A 17 17.96 -9.05 3.20
C LEU A 17 17.31 -10.41 3.54
N GLY A 18 18.08 -11.38 4.02
CA GLY A 18 17.58 -12.68 4.47
C GLY A 18 16.72 -12.53 5.72
N GLU A 19 17.21 -11.84 6.74
CA GLU A 19 16.46 -11.55 7.97
C GLU A 19 15.19 -10.75 7.66
N ALA A 20 15.27 -9.73 6.80
CA ALA A 20 14.09 -8.96 6.37
C ALA A 20 13.04 -9.85 5.69
N ARG A 21 13.47 -10.80 4.85
CA ARG A 21 12.58 -11.79 4.20
C ARG A 21 11.97 -12.77 5.20
N ASP A 22 12.73 -13.21 6.20
CA ASP A 22 12.22 -14.09 7.24
C ASP A 22 11.20 -13.38 8.13
N ALA A 23 11.41 -12.10 8.44
CA ALA A 23 10.43 -11.25 9.12
C ALA A 23 9.13 -11.11 8.31
N LEU A 24 9.23 -10.82 7.01
CA LEU A 24 8.07 -10.72 6.11
C LEU A 24 7.25 -12.01 6.06
N ARG A 25 7.91 -13.17 6.17
CA ARG A 25 7.31 -14.50 6.17
C ARG A 25 6.89 -14.98 7.57
N GLY A 26 7.02 -14.12 8.59
CA GLY A 26 6.69 -14.43 9.97
C GLY A 26 7.52 -15.56 10.57
N LYS A 27 8.77 -15.73 10.14
CA LYS A 27 9.66 -16.79 10.64
C LYS A 27 10.49 -16.36 11.84
N ASP A 28 11.08 -15.17 11.80
CA ASP A 28 11.95 -14.67 12.86
C ASP A 28 12.02 -13.13 12.88
N VAL A 29 12.42 -12.55 14.01
CA VAL A 29 12.59 -11.09 14.17
C VAL A 29 14.06 -10.72 13.89
N PRO A 30 14.35 -9.82 12.93
CA PRO A 30 15.71 -9.45 12.55
C PRO A 30 16.56 -8.97 13.73
N VAL A 31 17.87 -9.24 13.70
CA VAL A 31 18.79 -8.83 14.76
C VAL A 31 18.88 -7.30 14.78
N ALA A 32 19.13 -6.67 13.64
CA ALA A 32 19.17 -5.22 13.50
C ALA A 32 17.78 -4.65 13.18
N LEU A 33 17.33 -3.67 13.96
CA LEU A 33 15.99 -3.07 13.88
C LEU A 33 16.03 -1.54 13.71
N GLY A 34 17.22 -0.95 13.54
CA GLY A 34 17.40 0.50 13.40
C GLY A 34 16.84 1.05 12.10
N ARG A 35 16.89 0.27 11.00
CA ARG A 35 16.33 0.65 9.70
C ARG A 35 14.81 0.56 9.68
N ARG A 36 14.13 1.58 9.14
CA ARG A 36 12.66 1.57 9.02
C ARG A 36 12.15 0.43 8.15
N VAL A 37 12.80 0.12 7.03
CA VAL A 37 12.43 -1.02 6.16
C VAL A 37 12.39 -2.34 6.94
N THR A 38 13.33 -2.57 7.85
CA THR A 38 13.36 -3.79 8.66
C THR A 38 12.18 -3.86 9.63
N ARG A 39 11.82 -2.73 10.27
CA ARG A 39 10.63 -2.66 11.12
C ARG A 39 9.34 -2.85 10.34
N LEU A 40 9.24 -2.31 9.13
CA LEU A 40 8.09 -2.54 8.23
C LEU A 40 7.93 -4.03 7.89
N CYS A 41 9.04 -4.75 7.67
CA CYS A 41 9.03 -6.19 7.46
C CYS A 41 8.48 -6.95 8.67
N VAL A 42 8.84 -6.54 9.89
CA VAL A 42 8.29 -7.11 11.14
C VAL A 42 6.80 -6.80 11.28
N ILE A 43 6.37 -5.55 11.08
CA ILE A 43 4.95 -5.14 11.14
C ILE A 43 4.13 -5.96 10.15
N ARG A 44 4.63 -6.11 8.91
CA ARG A 44 4.03 -6.95 7.89
C ARG A 44 3.90 -8.40 8.33
N GLY A 45 4.97 -8.98 8.86
CA GLY A 45 4.99 -10.35 9.39
C GLY A 45 3.94 -10.55 10.48
N ILE A 46 3.79 -9.59 11.39
CA ILE A 46 2.78 -9.62 12.46
C ILE A 46 1.36 -9.66 11.88
N ARG A 47 1.05 -8.80 10.90
CA ARG A 47 -0.27 -8.81 10.24
C ARG A 47 -0.51 -10.14 9.49
N TYR A 48 0.57 -10.62 8.86
CA TYR A 48 0.82 -11.89 8.18
C TYR A 48 0.34 -13.16 8.86
N HIS A 49 0.94 -13.36 10.03
CA HIS A 49 1.24 -14.67 10.56
C HIS A 49 0.92 -14.64 12.06
N GLU A 50 -0.16 -15.30 12.45
CA GLU A 50 -0.65 -15.27 13.84
C GLU A 50 0.39 -15.80 14.83
N GLU A 51 1.07 -16.91 14.52
CA GLU A 51 2.11 -17.48 15.39
C GLU A 51 3.30 -16.54 15.57
N PHE A 52 3.67 -15.79 14.53
CA PHE A 52 4.75 -14.80 14.60
C PHE A 52 4.42 -13.65 15.55
N ALA A 53 3.15 -13.25 15.63
CA ALA A 53 2.68 -12.21 16.55
C ALA A 53 2.83 -12.60 18.02
N GLU A 54 3.06 -13.88 18.33
CA GLU A 54 3.32 -14.37 19.69
C GLU A 54 4.83 -14.41 20.04
N HIS A 55 5.71 -13.97 19.12
CA HIS A 55 7.16 -14.01 19.32
C HIS A 55 7.62 -13.09 20.49
N PRO A 56 8.47 -13.59 21.42
CA PRO A 56 8.79 -12.90 22.67
C PRO A 56 9.49 -11.53 22.49
N ASP A 57 10.26 -11.37 21.42
CA ASP A 57 10.93 -10.09 21.12
C ASP A 57 9.95 -8.94 20.84
N LEU A 58 8.76 -9.26 20.32
CA LEU A 58 7.76 -8.25 19.95
C LEU A 58 7.18 -7.53 21.17
N GLU A 59 7.12 -8.22 22.32
CA GLU A 59 6.69 -7.64 23.59
C GLU A 59 7.66 -6.56 24.09
N GLN A 60 8.96 -6.74 23.82
CA GLN A 60 9.96 -5.74 24.14
C GLN A 60 9.95 -4.61 23.11
N LEU A 61 9.83 -4.96 21.82
CA LEU A 61 9.85 -4.01 20.71
C LEU A 61 8.69 -3.01 20.76
N ARG A 62 7.47 -3.46 21.07
CA ARG A 62 6.26 -2.60 21.13
C ARG A 62 6.37 -1.45 22.14
N ARG A 63 7.27 -1.54 23.12
CA ARG A 63 7.52 -0.49 24.11
C ARG A 63 8.27 0.72 23.52
N TYR A 64 8.99 0.50 22.42
CA TYR A 64 9.79 1.51 21.73
C TYR A 64 9.19 1.91 20.38
N VAL A 65 8.42 1.02 19.75
CA VAL A 65 7.86 1.19 18.40
C VAL A 65 6.35 1.03 18.48
N PRO A 66 5.57 2.12 18.63
CA PRO A 66 4.10 2.07 18.75
C PRO A 66 3.38 1.35 17.60
N GLU A 67 3.95 1.40 16.39
CA GLU A 67 3.43 0.70 15.20
C GLU A 67 3.36 -0.81 15.44
N VAL A 68 4.32 -1.38 16.18
CA VAL A 68 4.33 -2.80 16.53
C VAL A 68 3.20 -3.11 17.51
N SER A 69 2.92 -2.23 18.47
CA SER A 69 1.77 -2.37 19.38
C SER A 69 0.46 -2.43 18.59
N ARG A 70 0.24 -1.47 17.67
CA ARG A 70 -0.95 -1.44 16.81
C ARG A 70 -1.05 -2.66 15.90
N ALA A 71 0.06 -3.12 15.31
CA ALA A 71 0.08 -4.31 14.47
C ALA A 71 -0.31 -5.59 15.25
N LEU A 72 0.22 -5.76 16.47
CA LEU A 72 -0.14 -6.88 17.35
C LEU A 72 -1.62 -6.86 17.71
N ASN A 73 -2.13 -5.68 18.05
CA ASN A 73 -3.54 -5.51 18.38
C ASN A 73 -4.46 -5.78 17.17
N ALA A 74 -4.07 -5.29 15.99
CA ALA A 74 -4.80 -5.57 14.74
C ALA A 74 -4.83 -7.08 14.45
N ARG A 75 -3.68 -7.75 14.55
CA ARG A 75 -3.56 -9.20 14.34
C ARG A 75 -4.43 -10.00 15.31
N ALA A 76 -4.42 -9.63 16.59
CA ALA A 76 -5.27 -10.26 17.61
C ALA A 76 -6.76 -10.13 17.24
N ILE A 77 -7.22 -8.93 16.89
CA ILE A 77 -8.61 -8.68 16.47
C ILE A 77 -8.97 -9.54 15.25
N MET A 78 -8.12 -9.54 14.22
CA MET A 78 -8.29 -10.35 13.00
C MET A 78 -8.27 -11.87 13.26
N SER A 79 -7.70 -12.29 14.38
CA SER A 79 -7.72 -13.67 14.90
C SER A 79 -8.85 -13.92 15.91
N ASN A 80 -9.87 -13.06 15.96
CA ASN A 80 -11.02 -13.17 16.88
C ASN A 80 -10.68 -13.07 18.38
N LYS A 81 -9.55 -12.46 18.72
CA LYS A 81 -9.11 -12.18 20.09
C LYS A 81 -9.23 -10.68 20.36
N ILE A 82 -9.83 -10.28 21.48
CA ILE A 82 -9.91 -8.87 21.87
C ILE A 82 -8.69 -8.52 22.76
N PRO A 83 -7.71 -7.75 22.27
CA PRO A 83 -6.55 -7.36 23.06
C PRO A 83 -6.93 -6.26 24.07
N SER A 84 -6.10 -6.11 25.11
CA SER A 84 -6.20 -4.97 26.03
C SER A 84 -5.50 -3.75 25.41
N MET A 85 -6.27 -2.71 25.12
CA MET A 85 -5.82 -1.45 24.51
C MET A 85 -6.24 -0.23 25.37
N PRO A 86 -5.63 -0.04 26.56
CA PRO A 86 -6.03 1.05 27.45
C PRO A 86 -5.72 2.44 26.88
N GLU A 87 -4.68 2.57 26.05
CA GLU A 87 -4.26 3.83 25.47
C GLU A 87 -4.74 3.95 24.01
N ALA A 88 -5.27 5.12 23.65
CA ALA A 88 -5.79 5.35 22.30
C ALA A 88 -4.73 5.19 21.20
N ARG A 89 -3.45 5.47 21.50
CA ARG A 89 -2.33 5.33 20.57
C ARG A 89 -2.05 3.89 20.13
N ASP A 90 -2.55 2.91 20.90
CA ASP A 90 -2.38 1.48 20.64
C ASP A 90 -3.54 0.91 19.81
N ARG A 91 -4.57 1.72 19.54
CA ARG A 91 -5.73 1.30 18.75
C ARG A 91 -5.35 1.28 17.26
N PRO A 92 -5.40 0.11 16.59
CA PRO A 92 -5.08 0.03 15.18
C PRO A 92 -6.14 0.74 14.32
N TYR A 93 -5.68 1.41 13.27
CA TYR A 93 -6.55 2.07 12.30
C TYR A 93 -7.20 1.07 11.32
N CYS A 94 -6.42 0.10 10.81
CA CYS A 94 -6.90 -0.97 9.93
C CYS A 94 -6.95 -2.32 10.65
N ILE A 95 -8.15 -2.87 10.85
CA ILE A 95 -8.45 -4.12 11.58
C ILE A 95 -9.11 -5.22 10.73
N TRP A 96 -9.10 -5.05 9.41
CA TRP A 96 -9.83 -5.91 8.46
C TRP A 96 -8.94 -6.52 7.37
N HIS A 97 -7.65 -6.25 7.38
CA HIS A 97 -6.70 -6.70 6.35
C HIS A 97 -5.44 -7.31 6.97
N PRO A 98 -5.00 -8.52 6.55
CA PRO A 98 -5.43 -9.26 5.37
C PRO A 98 -6.73 -10.06 5.48
N GLN A 99 -7.31 -10.12 6.67
CA GLN A 99 -8.51 -10.91 6.92
C GLN A 99 -9.42 -10.17 7.88
N VAL A 100 -10.73 -10.34 7.68
CA VAL A 100 -11.75 -9.81 8.59
C VAL A 100 -11.92 -10.73 9.79
N ALA A 101 -12.24 -10.15 10.94
CA ALA A 101 -12.70 -10.90 12.10
C ALA A 101 -14.18 -11.29 11.94
N LEU A 102 -14.68 -12.18 12.79
CA LEU A 102 -16.10 -12.52 12.88
C LEU A 102 -16.92 -11.30 13.36
N GLN A 103 -18.16 -11.20 12.88
CA GLN A 103 -19.10 -10.15 13.29
C GLN A 103 -19.25 -10.05 14.82
N ASP A 104 -19.33 -11.18 15.52
CA ASP A 104 -19.40 -11.20 17.00
C ASP A 104 -18.14 -10.67 17.68
N THR A 105 -16.97 -10.86 17.08
CA THR A 105 -15.72 -10.25 17.56
C THR A 105 -15.82 -8.74 17.46
N TYR A 106 -16.27 -8.21 16.32
CA TYR A 106 -16.46 -6.78 16.15
C TYR A 106 -17.53 -6.20 17.08
N ARG A 107 -18.63 -6.93 17.33
CA ARG A 107 -19.66 -6.52 18.30
C ARG A 107 -19.10 -6.46 19.73
N LYS A 108 -18.28 -7.44 20.14
CA LYS A 108 -17.56 -7.41 21.44
C LYS A 108 -16.53 -6.29 21.49
N LEU A 109 -15.80 -6.06 20.41
CA LEU A 109 -14.82 -4.98 20.30
C LEU A 109 -15.51 -3.63 20.49
N TRP A 110 -16.66 -3.42 19.85
CA TRP A 110 -17.45 -2.20 19.97
C TRP A 110 -17.94 -1.97 21.40
N GLN A 111 -18.40 -3.01 22.10
CA GLN A 111 -18.81 -2.93 23.50
C GLN A 111 -17.66 -2.52 24.44
N GLN A 112 -16.44 -3.01 24.16
CA GLN A 112 -15.27 -2.75 25.01
C GLN A 112 -14.55 -1.44 24.64
N TYR A 113 -14.51 -1.08 23.35
CA TYR A 113 -13.84 0.10 22.80
C TYR A 113 -14.78 0.85 21.83
N PRO A 114 -15.81 1.57 22.33
CA PRO A 114 -16.80 2.25 21.48
C PRO A 114 -16.21 3.29 20.53
N ASP A 115 -15.05 3.85 20.87
CA ASP A 115 -14.34 4.83 20.06
C ASP A 115 -13.69 4.23 18.80
N MET A 116 -13.59 2.90 18.69
CA MET A 116 -13.15 2.20 17.48
C MET A 116 -14.28 1.91 16.49
N SER A 117 -15.46 2.51 16.69
CA SER A 117 -16.66 2.24 15.89
C SER A 117 -16.49 2.46 14.40
N TYR A 118 -15.72 3.46 13.95
CA TYR A 118 -15.49 3.71 12.52
C TYR A 118 -14.55 2.68 11.89
N GLN A 119 -13.53 2.23 12.62
CA GLN A 119 -12.67 1.12 12.19
C GLN A 119 -13.48 -0.18 12.07
N ILE A 120 -14.38 -0.43 13.01
CA ILE A 120 -15.31 -1.57 12.99
C ILE A 120 -16.28 -1.45 11.82
N ALA A 121 -16.82 -0.26 11.56
CA ALA A 121 -17.76 -0.03 10.49
C ALA A 121 -17.11 -0.19 9.10
N ARG A 122 -15.86 0.25 8.92
CA ARG A 122 -15.10 -0.05 7.70
C ARG A 122 -14.79 -1.54 7.55
N ALA A 123 -14.50 -2.25 8.65
CA ALA A 123 -14.41 -3.70 8.62
C ALA A 123 -15.73 -4.37 8.23
N CYS A 124 -16.88 -3.85 8.70
CA CYS A 124 -18.21 -4.32 8.29
C CYS A 124 -18.46 -4.08 6.80
N ALA A 125 -17.99 -2.96 6.25
CA ALA A 125 -18.06 -2.67 4.82
C ALA A 125 -17.26 -3.69 3.99
N VAL A 126 -16.09 -4.13 4.45
CA VAL A 126 -15.32 -5.20 3.79
C VAL A 126 -15.99 -6.57 3.93
N ALA A 127 -16.53 -6.89 5.11
CA ALA A 127 -17.09 -8.21 5.42
C ALA A 127 -18.59 -8.38 5.06
N ASN A 128 -19.24 -7.32 4.56
CA ASN A 128 -20.69 -7.22 4.36
C ASN A 128 -21.53 -7.51 5.62
N TYR A 129 -21.09 -7.02 6.79
CA TYR A 129 -21.81 -7.17 8.06
C TYR A 129 -22.84 -6.05 8.27
N VAL A 130 -23.87 -6.05 7.41
CA VAL A 130 -24.91 -4.99 7.34
C VAL A 130 -25.60 -4.75 8.68
N GLU A 131 -26.00 -5.82 9.37
CA GLU A 131 -26.72 -5.71 10.65
C GLU A 131 -25.91 -4.96 11.70
N LEU A 132 -24.63 -5.33 11.88
CA LEU A 132 -23.77 -4.67 12.87
C LEU A 132 -23.46 -3.23 12.48
N TYR A 133 -23.28 -2.94 11.19
CA TYR A 133 -23.10 -1.57 10.71
C TYR A 133 -24.30 -0.68 11.09
N LEU A 134 -25.52 -1.17 10.84
CA LEU A 134 -26.75 -0.43 11.13
C LEU A 134 -27.00 -0.30 12.65
N GLU A 135 -26.62 -1.30 13.46
CA GLU A 135 -26.71 -1.24 14.93
C GLU A 135 -25.90 -0.07 15.53
N MET A 136 -24.77 0.29 14.93
CA MET A 136 -23.87 1.32 15.47
C MET A 136 -24.35 2.77 15.28
N ASP A 137 -25.33 3.01 14.40
CA ASP A 137 -25.94 4.33 14.14
C ASP A 137 -24.91 5.48 13.99
N LEU A 138 -23.91 5.25 13.13
CA LEU A 138 -22.80 6.19 12.93
C LEU A 138 -23.17 7.34 11.98
N LEU A 139 -22.40 8.44 12.06
CA LEU A 139 -22.46 9.45 11.01
C LEU A 139 -22.00 8.84 9.69
N PRO A 140 -22.66 9.17 8.56
CA PRO A 140 -22.32 8.63 7.25
C PRO A 140 -20.92 9.09 6.81
N ASP A 141 -19.93 8.20 6.89
CA ASP A 141 -18.55 8.46 6.48
C ASP A 141 -18.30 8.09 5.00
N VAL A 142 -17.58 8.96 4.29
CA VAL A 142 -17.27 8.76 2.85
C VAL A 142 -16.33 7.58 2.61
N SER A 143 -15.35 7.34 3.50
CA SER A 143 -14.38 6.25 3.36
C SER A 143 -15.05 4.89 3.56
N ILE A 144 -16.00 4.79 4.50
CA ILE A 144 -16.80 3.57 4.67
C ILE A 144 -17.71 3.33 3.45
N ALA A 145 -18.28 4.39 2.87
CA ALA A 145 -19.09 4.25 1.66
C ALA A 145 -18.26 3.76 0.47
N GLU A 146 -17.06 4.31 0.28
CA GLU A 146 -16.15 3.91 -0.80
C GLU A 146 -15.67 2.48 -0.61
N GLU A 147 -15.30 2.09 0.62
CA GLU A 147 -14.96 0.71 0.95
C GLU A 147 -16.13 -0.26 0.67
N ALA A 148 -17.35 0.11 1.08
CA ALA A 148 -18.54 -0.71 0.89
C ALA A 148 -18.83 -0.92 -0.61
N ARG A 149 -18.74 0.13 -1.42
CA ARG A 149 -18.89 0.04 -2.88
C ARG A 149 -17.80 -0.85 -3.49
N ALA A 150 -16.54 -0.66 -3.10
CA ALA A 150 -15.41 -1.42 -3.64
C ALA A 150 -15.47 -2.92 -3.27
N SER A 151 -16.01 -3.23 -2.08
CA SER A 151 -16.16 -4.60 -1.59
C SER A 151 -17.50 -5.26 -1.96
N GLY A 152 -18.39 -4.55 -2.65
CA GLY A 152 -19.71 -5.06 -3.06
C GLY A 152 -20.78 -5.10 -1.96
N SER A 153 -20.54 -4.47 -0.81
CA SER A 153 -21.47 -4.36 0.33
C SER A 153 -22.51 -3.28 0.08
N MET A 154 -23.36 -3.48 -0.93
CA MET A 154 -24.26 -2.45 -1.45
C MET A 154 -25.29 -1.95 -0.44
N ASP A 155 -25.75 -2.78 0.50
CA ASP A 155 -26.71 -2.34 1.52
C ASP A 155 -26.10 -1.29 2.47
N ILE A 156 -24.83 -1.45 2.86
CA ILE A 156 -24.10 -0.47 3.68
C ILE A 156 -23.86 0.81 2.86
N TYR A 157 -23.41 0.66 1.62
CA TYR A 157 -23.22 1.79 0.70
C TYR A 157 -24.52 2.59 0.54
N GLU A 158 -25.63 1.93 0.22
CA GLU A 158 -26.93 2.59 0.05
C GLU A 158 -27.42 3.24 1.34
N ALA A 159 -27.24 2.59 2.50
CA ALA A 159 -27.60 3.18 3.79
C ALA A 159 -26.86 4.50 4.03
N ILE A 160 -25.56 4.56 3.73
CA ILE A 160 -24.76 5.80 3.80
C ILE A 160 -25.26 6.81 2.76
N MET A 161 -25.45 6.38 1.52
CA MET A 161 -25.81 7.25 0.40
C MET A 161 -27.22 7.85 0.50
N ARG A 162 -28.14 7.24 1.26
CA ARG A 162 -29.48 7.81 1.52
C ARG A 162 -29.43 9.05 2.43
N ASN A 163 -28.34 9.27 3.15
CA ASN A 163 -28.18 10.47 3.97
C ASN A 163 -27.91 11.71 3.09
N PRO A 164 -28.54 12.86 3.40
CA PRO A 164 -28.37 14.09 2.61
C PRO A 164 -26.98 14.71 2.76
N VAL A 165 -26.27 14.42 3.85
CA VAL A 165 -24.93 14.89 4.15
C VAL A 165 -24.07 13.69 4.55
N ARG A 166 -22.84 13.64 4.04
CA ARG A 166 -21.80 12.66 4.38
C ARG A 166 -20.59 13.41 4.91
N TYR A 167 -19.74 12.74 5.67
CA TYR A 167 -18.63 13.35 6.38
C TYR A 167 -17.33 12.62 6.07
N ARG A 168 -16.22 13.34 6.25
CA ARG A 168 -14.88 12.73 6.31
C ARG A 168 -14.48 12.59 7.76
N ILE A 169 -14.94 11.50 8.38
CA ILE A 169 -14.62 11.12 9.75
C ILE A 169 -13.29 10.40 9.79
N MET A 170 -13.09 9.44 8.90
CA MET A 170 -11.83 8.72 8.71
C MET A 170 -10.89 9.54 7.82
N ASN A 171 -9.58 9.51 8.12
CA ASN A 171 -8.54 10.14 7.32
C ASN A 171 -7.38 9.16 7.10
N ASP A 172 -7.30 8.56 5.90
CA ASP A 172 -6.32 7.52 5.58
C ASP A 172 -4.88 8.03 5.48
N TYR A 173 -4.69 9.33 5.26
CA TYR A 173 -3.37 9.98 5.25
C TYR A 173 -2.76 10.06 6.66
N THR A 174 -3.58 10.45 7.65
CA THR A 174 -3.11 10.68 9.04
C THR A 174 -3.43 9.54 9.98
N ARG A 175 -4.31 8.60 9.57
CA ARG A 175 -4.86 7.49 10.38
C ARG A 175 -5.64 7.99 11.59
N GLU A 176 -6.39 9.09 11.41
CA GLU A 176 -7.16 9.75 12.46
C GLU A 176 -8.68 9.56 12.28
N ILE A 177 -9.40 9.57 13.40
CA ILE A 177 -10.86 9.56 13.46
C ILE A 177 -11.33 10.90 14.05
N THR A 178 -11.99 11.73 13.26
CA THR A 178 -12.41 13.08 13.65
C THR A 178 -13.92 13.15 13.91
N LEU A 179 -14.32 13.11 15.19
CA LEU A 179 -15.72 13.23 15.60
C LEU A 179 -16.12 14.65 16.00
N GLN A 180 -15.16 15.49 16.37
CA GLN A 180 -15.43 16.89 16.75
C GLN A 180 -15.51 17.75 15.50
N ASN A 181 -16.68 18.39 15.28
CA ASN A 181 -16.94 19.25 14.13
C ASN A 181 -16.62 18.57 12.78
N PRO A 182 -17.27 17.42 12.49
CA PRO A 182 -16.97 16.66 11.29
C PRO A 182 -17.29 17.50 10.05
N LYS A 183 -16.38 17.47 9.06
CA LYS A 183 -16.53 18.25 7.84
C LYS A 183 -17.37 17.47 6.83
N PRO A 184 -18.41 18.10 6.24
CA PRO A 184 -19.09 17.51 5.10
C PRO A 184 -18.11 17.15 3.99
N ALA A 185 -18.32 16.00 3.36
CA ALA A 185 -17.50 15.50 2.27
C ALA A 185 -18.36 14.78 1.22
N CYS A 186 -17.82 14.68 0.01
CA CYS A 186 -18.37 13.87 -1.06
C CYS A 186 -17.44 12.68 -1.30
N LEU A 187 -17.95 11.65 -1.98
CA LEU A 187 -17.11 10.58 -2.48
C LEU A 187 -16.25 11.15 -3.60
N ASN A 188 -14.97 10.83 -3.58
CA ASN A 188 -13.95 11.31 -4.50
C ASN A 188 -12.91 10.23 -4.86
N ASP A 189 -13.18 8.97 -4.52
CA ASP A 189 -12.28 7.82 -4.76
C ASP A 189 -10.91 7.97 -4.06
N ASP A 190 -10.85 8.77 -2.99
CA ASP A 190 -9.65 9.11 -2.22
C ASP A 190 -9.59 8.31 -0.90
N THR A 191 -9.84 7.01 -1.00
CA THR A 191 -9.87 6.07 0.12
C THR A 191 -9.00 4.87 -0.19
N ALA A 192 -8.18 4.44 0.78
CA ALA A 192 -7.37 3.23 0.67
C ALA A 192 -8.22 1.96 0.83
N VAL A 193 -9.05 1.64 -0.16
CA VAL A 193 -9.94 0.47 -0.13
C VAL A 193 -9.16 -0.84 -0.13
N VAL A 194 -9.76 -1.94 0.33
CA VAL A 194 -9.10 -3.24 0.54
C VAL A 194 -8.28 -3.73 -0.66
N SER A 195 -8.76 -3.52 -1.89
CA SER A 195 -8.04 -3.90 -3.11
C SER A 195 -6.73 -3.13 -3.28
N THR A 196 -6.68 -1.86 -2.87
CA THR A 196 -5.45 -1.05 -2.92
C THR A 196 -4.42 -1.53 -1.89
N LEU A 197 -4.87 -2.10 -0.76
CA LEU A 197 -3.99 -2.66 0.26
C LEU A 197 -3.24 -3.89 -0.27
N ASP A 198 -3.80 -4.61 -1.25
CA ASP A 198 -3.16 -5.76 -1.87
C ASP A 198 -2.08 -5.42 -2.90
N ILE A 199 -2.00 -4.15 -3.33
CA ILE A 199 -0.89 -3.67 -4.14
C ILE A 199 0.36 -3.60 -3.26
N LYS A 200 1.30 -4.53 -3.47
CA LYS A 200 2.55 -4.63 -2.68
C LYS A 200 3.72 -3.98 -3.37
N GLN A 201 4.73 -3.62 -2.58
CA GLN A 201 6.02 -3.17 -3.06
C GLN A 201 7.16 -4.07 -2.58
N GLY A 202 8.25 -4.10 -3.34
CA GLY A 202 9.46 -4.82 -2.96
C GLY A 202 10.34 -4.02 -2.02
N ILE A 203 10.98 -4.72 -1.08
CA ILE A 203 12.07 -4.16 -0.28
C ILE A 203 13.41 -4.22 -1.02
N ARG A 204 14.28 -3.25 -0.75
CA ARG A 204 15.64 -3.15 -1.30
C ARG A 204 16.63 -2.78 -0.19
N LYS A 205 17.93 -2.93 -0.43
CA LYS A 205 18.97 -2.48 0.51
C LYS A 205 18.85 -0.96 0.72
N PRO A 206 18.65 -0.48 1.96
CA PRO A 206 18.65 0.95 2.27
C PRO A 206 20.06 1.53 2.14
N ARG A 207 20.15 2.83 1.88
CA ARG A 207 21.41 3.57 1.74
C ARG A 207 21.29 4.96 2.37
N GLY A 208 22.41 5.50 2.82
CA GLY A 208 22.46 6.78 3.55
C GLY A 208 21.94 6.67 4.98
N GLU A 209 21.75 7.83 5.61
CA GLU A 209 21.29 7.96 6.99
C GLU A 209 19.78 7.70 7.13
N GLU A 210 19.36 7.18 8.29
CA GLU A 210 17.95 7.09 8.65
C GLU A 210 17.48 8.46 9.15
N ILE A 211 16.45 9.03 8.51
CA ILE A 211 16.00 10.41 8.76
C ILE A 211 15.41 10.58 10.18
N GLU A 212 14.76 9.54 10.71
CA GLU A 212 14.13 9.53 12.04
C GLU A 212 14.45 8.23 12.80
N PRO A 213 15.65 8.10 13.37
CA PRO A 213 16.02 6.90 14.11
C PRO A 213 15.25 6.84 15.44
N ILE A 214 14.85 5.64 15.85
CA ILE A 214 14.13 5.41 17.12
C ILE A 214 15.00 5.76 18.34
N ILE A 215 16.32 5.58 18.22
CA ILE A 215 17.31 5.91 19.26
C ILE A 215 18.44 6.74 18.64
N GLU A 216 18.67 7.92 19.22
CA GLU A 216 19.76 8.85 18.82
C GLU A 216 21.16 8.24 19.07
N GLY A 217 22.11 8.54 18.18
CA GLY A 217 23.52 8.11 18.29
C GLY A 217 23.89 6.79 17.61
N SER A 218 23.11 6.37 16.60
CA SER A 218 23.13 5.04 15.94
C SER A 218 23.98 4.95 14.66
N GLN A 219 25.08 5.70 14.58
CA GLN A 219 25.98 5.61 13.42
C GLN A 219 27.09 4.60 13.69
N ASP A 220 26.99 3.41 13.10
CA ASP A 220 28.14 2.52 12.94
C ASP A 220 29.09 3.20 11.94
N ALA A 221 30.27 3.64 12.42
CA ALA A 221 31.25 4.41 11.65
C ALA A 221 31.83 3.63 10.44
N ASP A 222 31.58 2.33 10.37
CA ASP A 222 32.14 1.43 9.35
C ASP A 222 31.40 1.51 7.99
N ASP A 223 30.17 2.07 7.95
CA ASP A 223 29.41 2.28 6.69
C ASP A 223 29.71 3.65 6.03
N MET A 224 30.60 4.48 6.61
CA MET A 224 31.00 5.77 6.01
C MET A 224 31.89 5.65 4.75
N PHE A 225 32.22 4.43 4.33
CA PHE A 225 33.18 4.17 3.25
C PHE A 225 32.56 3.67 1.94
N ASP A 226 31.24 3.43 1.88
CA ASP A 226 30.57 3.08 0.63
C ASP A 226 30.02 4.36 -0.03
N ASP A 227 30.80 4.86 -1.01
CA ASP A 227 30.51 5.90 -2.00
C ASP A 227 29.89 7.23 -1.52
N GLU A 228 30.64 8.32 -1.73
CA GLU A 228 30.25 9.73 -1.52
C GLU A 228 28.90 10.12 -2.19
N MET A 229 28.42 9.30 -3.13
CA MET A 229 27.14 9.47 -3.83
C MET A 229 25.91 8.98 -3.03
N ASP A 230 26.05 7.95 -2.18
CA ASP A 230 24.94 7.39 -1.38
C ASP A 230 24.52 8.34 -0.24
N TYR A 231 25.43 9.22 0.20
CA TYR A 231 25.13 10.33 1.11
C TYR A 231 24.29 11.43 0.45
N LEU A 232 24.45 11.63 -0.87
CA LEU A 232 23.82 12.73 -1.58
C LEU A 232 22.32 12.47 -1.83
N ILE A 233 21.91 11.20 -1.90
CA ILE A 233 20.53 10.77 -2.14
C ILE A 233 20.22 9.54 -1.26
N PRO A 234 19.84 9.75 0.02
CA PRO A 234 19.48 8.63 0.89
C PRO A 234 18.25 7.89 0.35
N PHE A 235 18.23 6.58 0.55
CA PHE A 235 17.13 5.72 0.12
C PHE A 235 16.73 4.75 1.25
N PRO A 236 15.49 4.80 1.76
CA PRO A 236 15.11 4.07 2.96
C PRO A 236 14.87 2.56 2.74
N GLY A 237 15.04 2.06 1.51
CA GLY A 237 14.85 0.64 1.17
C GLY A 237 13.44 0.28 0.69
N PHE A 238 12.55 1.27 0.55
CA PHE A 238 11.18 1.15 0.06
C PHE A 238 10.71 2.51 -0.50
N ASP A 239 9.63 2.51 -1.27
CA ASP A 239 8.99 3.73 -1.79
C ASP A 239 7.87 4.17 -0.83
N GLU A 240 7.84 5.44 -0.42
CA GLU A 240 6.78 5.92 0.47
C GLU A 240 5.43 5.91 -0.25
N LYS A 241 4.41 5.33 0.40
CA LYS A 241 3.05 5.36 -0.12
C LYS A 241 2.26 6.50 0.50
N MET A 242 1.40 7.11 -0.31
CA MET A 242 0.41 8.09 0.12
C MET A 242 -0.46 7.54 1.27
N PHE A 243 -0.94 6.31 1.15
CA PHE A 243 -1.70 5.62 2.19
C PHE A 243 -0.89 4.51 2.85
N ASN A 244 -0.79 4.57 4.19
CA ASN A 244 -0.14 3.55 5.00
C ASN A 244 -1.03 3.10 6.17
N ILE A 245 -2.29 2.80 5.86
CA ILE A 245 -3.30 2.49 6.88
C ILE A 245 -3.05 1.16 7.62
N THR A 246 -2.24 0.28 7.04
CA THR A 246 -1.75 -0.99 7.63
C THR A 246 -0.44 -0.84 8.41
N GLU A 247 0.24 0.30 8.26
CA GLU A 247 1.52 0.66 8.88
C GLU A 247 2.74 -0.15 8.42
N ASP A 248 2.57 -1.01 7.42
CA ASP A 248 3.61 -1.84 6.82
C ASP A 248 4.11 -1.30 5.46
N MET A 249 3.64 -0.14 5.01
CA MET A 249 3.90 0.42 3.67
C MET A 249 3.59 -0.55 2.52
N ASN A 250 2.79 -1.58 2.79
CA ASN A 250 2.56 -2.72 1.91
C ASN A 250 3.87 -3.37 1.43
N VAL A 251 4.92 -3.38 2.26
CA VAL A 251 6.15 -4.11 1.92
C VAL A 251 5.85 -5.59 1.78
N ALA A 252 6.44 -6.22 0.78
CA ALA A 252 6.38 -7.65 0.60
C ALA A 252 7.75 -8.16 0.21
N VAL A 253 7.91 -9.47 0.28
CA VAL A 253 8.93 -10.09 -0.53
C VAL A 253 8.38 -9.98 -1.94
N TYR A 254 8.72 -8.90 -2.65
CA TYR A 254 8.65 -8.91 -4.09
C TYR A 254 9.72 -9.89 -4.50
N THR A 255 9.31 -11.14 -4.56
CA THR A 255 10.15 -12.14 -5.11
C THR A 255 10.16 -11.81 -6.59
N GLU A 256 11.26 -11.23 -7.04
CA GLU A 256 11.88 -11.69 -8.28
C GLU A 256 12.22 -13.19 -8.12
N ASP A 257 11.24 -14.02 -7.73
CA ASP A 257 11.39 -15.46 -7.51
C ASP A 257 11.49 -16.07 -8.88
N LYS A 258 12.72 -16.40 -9.24
CA LYS A 258 12.97 -17.14 -10.45
C LYS A 258 12.31 -18.52 -10.37
N ASP A 259 12.33 -19.12 -9.18
CA ASP A 259 11.82 -20.47 -8.97
C ASP A 259 10.28 -20.52 -9.02
N LEU A 260 9.58 -19.55 -8.42
CA LEU A 260 8.11 -19.44 -8.54
C LEU A 260 7.69 -19.11 -9.97
N PHE A 261 8.41 -18.21 -10.63
CA PHE A 261 8.13 -17.82 -12.01
C PHE A 261 8.32 -18.99 -12.97
N ASP A 262 9.38 -19.77 -12.80
CA ASP A 262 9.63 -21.02 -13.53
C ASP A 262 8.54 -22.04 -13.26
N TRP A 263 8.18 -22.29 -11.99
CA TRP A 263 7.10 -23.21 -11.62
C TRP A 263 5.75 -22.84 -12.25
N MET A 264 5.40 -21.55 -12.29
CA MET A 264 4.15 -21.09 -12.93
C MET A 264 4.15 -21.34 -14.44
N LEU A 265 5.26 -21.08 -15.12
CA LEU A 265 5.36 -21.26 -16.56
C LEU A 265 5.45 -22.75 -16.95
N ASP A 266 6.24 -23.52 -16.22
CA ASP A 266 6.64 -24.87 -16.61
C ASP A 266 5.71 -25.93 -16.02
N ASP A 267 5.46 -25.91 -14.71
CA ASP A 267 4.67 -26.93 -14.01
C ASP A 267 3.16 -26.62 -14.04
N LEU A 268 2.78 -25.35 -13.91
CA LEU A 268 1.38 -24.94 -13.91
C LEU A 268 0.84 -24.67 -15.33
N GLY A 269 1.73 -24.63 -16.32
CA GLY A 269 1.39 -24.46 -17.73
C GLY A 269 0.78 -23.10 -18.07
N VAL A 270 1.04 -22.06 -17.26
CA VAL A 270 0.51 -20.71 -17.51
C VAL A 270 1.14 -20.16 -18.78
N ALA A 271 0.29 -19.76 -19.74
CA ALA A 271 0.75 -19.18 -21.00
C ALA A 271 1.28 -17.74 -20.77
N PRO A 272 2.46 -17.39 -21.33
CA PRO A 272 2.94 -16.02 -21.37
C PRO A 272 1.92 -15.09 -22.02
N THR A 273 1.67 -13.94 -21.40
CA THR A 273 0.79 -12.91 -21.95
C THR A 273 1.59 -11.66 -22.32
N ARG A 274 1.11 -10.91 -23.32
CA ARG A 274 1.74 -9.66 -23.74
C ARG A 274 1.81 -8.61 -22.60
N PRO A 275 0.80 -8.44 -21.74
CA PRO A 275 0.92 -7.56 -20.57
C PRO A 275 2.04 -7.96 -19.61
N ALA A 276 2.15 -9.25 -19.25
CA ALA A 276 3.23 -9.74 -18.39
C ALA A 276 4.61 -9.53 -19.03
N PHE A 277 4.70 -9.68 -20.35
CA PHE A 277 5.92 -9.42 -21.12
C PHE A 277 6.31 -7.94 -21.14
N GLN A 278 5.34 -7.03 -21.31
CA GLN A 278 5.60 -5.59 -21.29
C GLN A 278 5.96 -5.11 -19.87
N GLU A 279 5.30 -5.61 -18.84
CA GLU A 279 5.65 -5.32 -17.45
C GLU A 279 7.09 -5.76 -17.14
N ALA A 280 7.48 -6.97 -17.53
CA ALA A 280 8.84 -7.47 -17.38
C ALA A 280 9.88 -6.61 -18.12
N ARG A 281 9.50 -6.03 -19.28
CA ARG A 281 10.35 -5.10 -20.04
C ARG A 281 10.44 -3.71 -19.43
N VAL A 282 9.34 -3.14 -18.94
CA VAL A 282 9.32 -1.82 -18.30
C VAL A 282 10.10 -1.84 -16.99
N ARG A 283 10.02 -2.95 -16.25
CA ARG A 283 10.80 -3.17 -15.02
C ARG A 283 12.28 -3.47 -15.30
N ASN A 284 12.67 -3.74 -16.54
CA ASN A 284 14.05 -3.99 -16.91
C ASN A 284 14.84 -2.67 -17.01
N ARG A 285 15.55 -2.30 -15.94
CA ARG A 285 16.30 -1.04 -15.84
C ARG A 285 17.70 -1.06 -16.48
N GLY A 286 18.09 -2.14 -17.16
CA GLY A 286 19.40 -2.29 -17.81
C GLY A 286 19.31 -2.45 -19.33
N ASP A 287 20.44 -2.24 -20.03
CA ASP A 287 20.53 -2.35 -21.49
C ASP A 287 20.33 -3.79 -22.02
N ALA A 288 20.47 -4.80 -21.15
CA ALA A 288 20.24 -6.21 -21.47
C ALA A 288 18.88 -6.69 -20.95
N PRO A 289 18.16 -7.59 -21.65
CA PRO A 289 16.88 -8.13 -21.21
C PRO A 289 16.97 -8.79 -19.82
N SER A 290 15.97 -8.55 -18.96
CA SER A 290 15.91 -9.20 -17.64
C SER A 290 15.64 -10.71 -17.78
N TYR A 291 15.99 -11.49 -16.75
CA TYR A 291 15.71 -12.93 -16.71
C TYR A 291 14.23 -13.25 -17.00
N PHE A 292 13.30 -12.44 -16.48
CA PHE A 292 11.85 -12.61 -16.72
C PHE A 292 11.46 -12.37 -18.17
N VAL A 293 12.08 -11.39 -18.84
CA VAL A 293 11.88 -11.14 -20.28
C VAL A 293 12.34 -12.36 -21.09
N HIS A 294 13.54 -12.87 -20.80
CA HIS A 294 14.07 -14.05 -21.47
C HIS A 294 13.22 -15.31 -21.25
N ARG A 295 12.68 -15.50 -20.04
CA ARG A 295 11.85 -16.67 -19.73
C ARG A 295 10.48 -16.62 -20.39
N LEU A 296 9.85 -15.46 -20.45
CA LEU A 296 8.59 -15.26 -21.20
C LEU A 296 8.79 -15.44 -22.70
N GLU A 297 9.91 -14.95 -23.26
CA GLU A 297 10.28 -15.17 -24.66
C GLU A 297 10.45 -16.65 -24.96
N ALA A 298 11.28 -17.36 -24.18
CA ALA A 298 11.51 -18.79 -24.36
C ALA A 298 10.20 -19.58 -24.30
N ARG A 299 9.36 -19.33 -23.29
CA ARG A 299 8.08 -20.02 -23.14
C ARG A 299 7.08 -19.67 -24.24
N SER A 300 7.10 -18.43 -24.75
CA SER A 300 6.25 -18.04 -25.87
C SER A 300 6.63 -18.76 -27.17
N GLN A 301 7.93 -18.97 -27.39
CA GLN A 301 8.43 -19.75 -28.52
C GLN A 301 8.03 -21.22 -28.43
N GLU A 302 8.13 -21.82 -27.24
CA GLU A 302 7.67 -23.20 -27.00
C GLU A 302 6.17 -23.39 -27.31
N LEU A 303 5.35 -22.40 -26.95
CA LEU A 303 3.90 -22.45 -27.11
C LEU A 303 3.39 -21.88 -28.45
N GLY A 304 4.28 -21.38 -29.30
CA GLY A 304 3.92 -20.73 -30.57
C GLY A 304 3.11 -19.44 -30.39
N ILE A 305 3.29 -18.73 -29.28
CA ILE A 305 2.59 -17.48 -28.96
C ILE A 305 3.42 -16.30 -29.49
N ASP A 306 2.89 -15.55 -30.45
CA ASP A 306 3.52 -14.32 -30.92
C ASP A 306 3.18 -13.14 -29.99
N LEU A 307 4.07 -12.88 -29.03
CA LEU A 307 3.95 -11.72 -28.12
C LEU A 307 4.12 -10.36 -28.83
N ALA A 308 4.55 -10.34 -30.10
CA ALA A 308 4.73 -9.16 -30.93
C ALA A 308 3.59 -8.93 -31.94
N ALA A 309 2.69 -9.89 -32.16
CA ALA A 309 1.58 -9.79 -33.11
C ALA A 309 0.68 -8.56 -32.83
N PRO A 310 0.26 -7.80 -33.85
CA PRO A 310 -0.70 -6.71 -33.67
C PRO A 310 -2.03 -7.29 -33.18
N VAL A 311 -2.62 -6.64 -32.20
CA VAL A 311 -3.82 -7.17 -31.56
C VAL A 311 -5.06 -6.69 -32.33
N ALA A 312 -5.95 -7.61 -32.69
CA ALA A 312 -6.92 -7.43 -33.78
C ALA A 312 -8.04 -6.40 -33.55
N SER A 313 -8.19 -5.85 -32.33
CA SER A 313 -9.11 -4.74 -32.06
C SER A 313 -8.80 -4.08 -30.72
N PHE A 314 -8.34 -2.82 -30.75
CA PHE A 314 -8.09 -1.97 -29.59
C PHE A 314 -8.72 -0.61 -29.88
N LYS A 315 -9.32 0.00 -28.86
CA LYS A 315 -9.54 1.44 -28.82
C LYS A 315 -8.51 2.02 -27.86
N MET A 316 -7.64 2.86 -28.39
CA MET A 316 -6.51 3.44 -27.67
C MET A 316 -6.71 4.95 -27.64
N TYR A 317 -6.58 5.55 -26.47
CA TYR A 317 -6.58 7.00 -26.31
C TYR A 317 -5.14 7.42 -25.99
N SER A 318 -4.62 8.42 -26.72
CA SER A 318 -3.28 8.95 -26.48
C SER A 318 -3.29 10.47 -26.63
N ALA A 319 -2.75 11.17 -25.63
CA ALA A 319 -2.38 12.58 -25.69
C ALA A 319 -0.85 12.69 -25.58
N GLN A 320 -0.22 13.65 -26.27
CA GLN A 320 1.23 13.90 -26.19
C GLN A 320 1.51 15.41 -26.07
N PRO A 321 2.24 15.85 -25.03
CA PRO A 321 2.85 17.18 -24.99
C PRO A 321 4.26 17.18 -25.60
N GLN A 322 4.61 18.27 -26.27
CA GLN A 322 5.97 18.58 -26.69
C GLN A 322 6.74 19.27 -25.53
N GLN A 323 7.55 18.49 -24.82
CA GLN A 323 8.68 18.89 -23.94
C GLN A 323 8.44 19.14 -22.44
N SER A 324 9.39 18.61 -21.64
CA SER A 324 9.46 18.52 -20.18
C SER A 324 10.35 19.59 -19.53
N SER A 325 9.92 20.22 -18.43
CA SER A 325 10.70 20.56 -17.21
C SER A 325 9.92 21.50 -16.26
N ILE A 326 10.31 21.49 -14.98
CA ILE A 326 9.56 21.91 -13.78
C ILE A 326 9.83 23.39 -13.44
N TRP A 327 8.83 24.29 -13.30
CA TRP A 327 8.91 25.57 -12.55
C TRP A 327 7.52 26.11 -12.11
N LEU A 328 7.47 26.87 -10.99
CA LEU A 328 6.29 27.57 -10.43
C LEU A 328 6.09 28.96 -11.07
N ALA A 329 4.88 29.29 -11.53
CA ALA A 329 4.53 30.60 -12.11
C ALA A 329 3.53 31.40 -11.25
N LYS A 330 3.71 32.73 -11.22
CA LYS A 330 3.03 33.69 -10.32
C LYS A 330 1.74 34.28 -10.92
N GLU A 331 1.48 34.04 -12.20
CA GLU A 331 0.25 34.38 -12.93
C GLU A 331 -0.02 33.22 -13.91
N LEU A 332 -1.25 32.70 -13.96
CA LEU A 332 -1.59 31.49 -14.71
C LEU A 332 -2.11 31.85 -16.11
N THR A 333 -1.36 31.50 -17.16
CA THR A 333 -1.82 31.52 -18.56
C THR A 333 -1.93 30.09 -19.14
N PRO A 334 -2.70 29.85 -20.22
CA PRO A 334 -2.90 28.51 -20.80
C PRO A 334 -1.64 27.80 -21.32
N GLY A 335 -0.49 28.49 -21.36
CA GLY A 335 0.81 27.89 -21.64
C GLY A 335 1.55 27.35 -20.41
N GLU A 336 0.95 27.43 -19.21
CA GLU A 336 1.64 27.21 -17.93
C GLU A 336 0.85 26.30 -16.97
N VAL A 337 0.02 25.39 -17.50
CA VAL A 337 -0.58 24.31 -16.69
C VAL A 337 0.45 23.19 -16.56
N HIS A 338 1.07 23.09 -15.39
CA HIS A 338 1.97 21.99 -15.06
C HIS A 338 1.23 20.93 -14.22
N SER A 339 1.19 19.69 -14.73
CA SER A 339 0.88 18.49 -13.93
C SER A 339 2.05 18.23 -12.98
N SER A 340 1.77 18.24 -11.68
CA SER A 340 2.68 17.74 -10.66
C SER A 340 2.32 16.29 -10.36
N VAL A 341 3.23 15.39 -10.72
CA VAL A 341 3.45 14.04 -10.19
C VAL A 341 2.28 13.48 -9.35
N GLU A 342 1.45 12.63 -9.95
CA GLU A 342 0.56 11.72 -9.21
C GLU A 342 0.68 10.29 -9.73
N ASP A 343 0.50 9.36 -8.81
CA ASP A 343 0.74 7.93 -8.95
C ASP A 343 -0.33 7.19 -9.77
N TRP A 344 0.12 6.07 -10.34
CA TRP A 344 -0.60 5.03 -11.07
C TRP A 344 -1.98 4.66 -10.49
N GLY A 345 -3.01 4.61 -11.35
CA GLY A 345 -4.38 4.17 -11.00
C GLY A 345 -4.79 2.85 -11.68
N PHE A 346 -5.73 2.11 -11.07
CA PHE A 346 -6.24 0.84 -11.60
C PHE A 346 -7.62 0.97 -12.26
N TYR A 347 -7.74 0.64 -13.54
CA TYR A 347 -9.01 0.63 -14.28
C TYR A 347 -9.19 -0.69 -15.02
N ASP A 348 -10.31 -1.38 -14.75
CA ASP A 348 -10.71 -2.66 -15.38
C ASP A 348 -9.59 -3.73 -15.41
N GLY A 349 -8.79 -3.78 -14.35
CA GLY A 349 -7.66 -4.71 -14.22
C GLY A 349 -6.34 -4.26 -14.84
N TYR A 350 -6.20 -2.98 -15.21
CA TYR A 350 -4.96 -2.40 -15.78
C TYR A 350 -4.45 -1.21 -14.98
N ILE A 351 -3.13 -1.02 -14.98
CA ILE A 351 -2.46 0.13 -14.36
C ILE A 351 -2.29 1.25 -15.41
N VAL A 352 -2.78 2.46 -15.14
CA VAL A 352 -2.78 3.60 -16.07
C VAL A 352 -2.17 4.85 -15.41
N ASP A 353 -1.36 5.59 -16.18
CA ASP A 353 -0.82 6.92 -15.86
C ASP A 353 -1.78 7.99 -16.41
N ALA A 354 -2.47 8.74 -15.54
CA ALA A 354 -3.75 9.38 -15.87
C ALA A 354 -3.78 10.93 -15.80
N SER A 355 -2.66 11.62 -15.57
CA SER A 355 -2.71 13.05 -15.22
C SER A 355 -3.20 14.01 -16.34
N GLU A 356 -3.00 13.71 -17.61
CA GLU A 356 -3.40 14.60 -18.72
C GLU A 356 -4.72 14.19 -19.41
N VAL A 357 -5.06 12.90 -19.34
CA VAL A 357 -6.24 12.34 -19.99
C VAL A 357 -7.51 12.65 -19.19
N GLU A 358 -7.42 12.64 -17.85
CA GLU A 358 -8.53 12.97 -16.95
C GLU A 358 -8.98 14.43 -17.10
N LEU A 359 -8.04 15.39 -17.18
CA LEU A 359 -8.34 16.81 -17.29
C LEU A 359 -8.99 17.17 -18.64
N PHE A 360 -8.59 16.50 -19.72
CA PHE A 360 -9.15 16.71 -21.05
C PHE A 360 -10.54 16.04 -21.21
N ALA A 361 -10.73 14.84 -20.63
CA ALA A 361 -12.00 14.10 -20.68
C ALA A 361 -13.11 14.75 -19.83
N SER A 362 -12.75 15.41 -18.73
CA SER A 362 -13.69 16.05 -17.79
C SER A 362 -14.08 17.50 -18.17
N ALA A 363 -13.37 18.13 -19.11
CA ALA A 363 -13.69 19.49 -19.58
C ALA A 363 -14.85 19.49 -20.61
N PRO A 364 -15.81 20.44 -20.52
CA PRO A 364 -16.81 20.68 -21.56
C PRO A 364 -16.14 20.95 -22.90
N GLU A 365 -16.67 20.38 -23.98
CA GLU A 365 -16.14 20.51 -25.35
C GLU A 365 -15.76 21.94 -25.79
N PRO A 366 -16.54 23.01 -25.49
CA PRO A 366 -16.16 24.38 -25.87
C PRO A 366 -14.96 24.96 -25.10
N TRP A 367 -14.47 24.28 -24.06
CA TRP A 367 -13.34 24.71 -23.22
C TRP A 367 -12.05 23.97 -23.54
N ARG A 368 -12.09 23.03 -24.49
CA ARG A 368 -10.92 22.24 -24.90
C ARG A 368 -10.03 23.06 -25.84
N PRO A 369 -8.70 23.09 -25.63
CA PRO A 369 -7.79 23.81 -26.52
C PRO A 369 -7.84 23.24 -27.94
N GLY A 370 -8.03 24.08 -28.96
CA GLY A 370 -8.14 23.64 -30.36
C GLY A 370 -6.87 23.02 -30.96
N SER A 371 -5.74 23.11 -30.25
CA SER A 371 -4.47 22.44 -30.56
C SER A 371 -4.47 20.97 -30.16
N TRP A 372 -5.48 20.49 -29.42
CA TRP A 372 -5.65 19.10 -29.02
C TRP A 372 -6.80 18.50 -29.82
N LYS A 373 -6.57 17.34 -30.46
CA LYS A 373 -7.61 16.60 -31.20
C LYS A 373 -7.72 15.19 -30.66
N VAL A 374 -8.95 14.71 -30.54
CA VAL A 374 -9.27 13.28 -30.36
C VAL A 374 -9.74 12.78 -31.71
N GLU A 375 -9.02 11.82 -32.28
CA GLU A 375 -9.51 11.04 -33.41
C GLU A 375 -10.06 9.71 -32.87
N LEU A 376 -11.26 9.37 -33.31
CA LEU A 376 -11.91 8.09 -33.04
C LEU A 376 -11.71 7.22 -34.29
N ASP A 377 -11.03 6.09 -34.12
CA ASP A 377 -11.17 4.94 -35.04
C ASP A 377 -12.11 3.89 -34.41
#